data_AF-A0A2G9UKQ5-F1
#
_entry.id   AF-A0A2G9UKQ5-F1
#
_cell.length_a   1.000
_cell.length_b   1.000
_cell.length_c   1.000
_cell.angle_alpha   90.00
_cell.angle_beta   90.00
_cell.angle_gamma   90.00
#
_symmetry.space_group_name_H-M   'P 1'
#
loop_
_entity.id
_entity.type
_entity.pdbx_description
1 polymer ?
#
loop_
_entity_poly.entity_id
_entity_poly.type
_entity_poly.pdbx_seq_one_letter_code
_entity_poly.pdbx_strand_id
1 'polypeptide(L)'
;VTLGVRSVREVVISRPISPGELVDTLFSCCPQDEPHIAVMQQELIIACSDLMSKTPSAFDGVLTIRLSWLADAITLLLNYVRVTGSRIDNASSLTPATPGTTGIPAEFKKSCIYDLSPTVVKDVVTALMTRKNWHLLSVSSPIFDAELRTPLQTRRLNGALNRMPVNFYDRVWTILSRSKDGIVIASQFLPQMAKYLVTSNLENDGNRTTAQVVRRVVSSSLSSLSLKNAVTFAEDRSSLPEK
;
A
#
# COMPACT_ATOMS: atom_id res chain seq x y z
N VAL A 1 -6.32 -11.09 -3.03
CA VAL A 1 -5.01 -10.59 -2.53
C VAL A 1 -3.98 -10.75 -3.64
N THR A 2 -2.92 -9.95 -3.68
CA THR A 2 -1.78 -10.21 -4.59
C THR A 2 -0.55 -10.67 -3.82
N LEU A 3 0.10 -11.72 -4.32
CA LEU A 3 1.35 -12.26 -3.80
C LEU A 3 2.51 -11.90 -4.73
N GLY A 4 3.72 -11.87 -4.18
CA GLY A 4 4.94 -11.63 -4.93
C GLY A 4 5.43 -10.19 -4.88
N VAL A 5 6.57 -9.95 -5.52
CA VAL A 5 7.32 -8.69 -5.51
C VAL A 5 7.11 -7.94 -6.82
N ARG A 6 6.82 -6.64 -6.77
CA ARG A 6 6.59 -5.81 -7.98
C ARG A 6 7.74 -5.84 -9.00
N SER A 7 8.99 -5.93 -8.54
CA SER A 7 10.17 -5.97 -9.41
C SER A 7 10.35 -7.31 -10.12
N VAL A 8 9.70 -8.37 -9.64
CA VAL A 8 9.85 -9.73 -10.15
C VAL A 8 8.55 -10.20 -10.80
N ARG A 9 7.52 -10.41 -9.98
CA ARG A 9 6.24 -10.96 -10.39
C ARG A 9 5.19 -10.74 -9.30
N GLU A 10 4.02 -10.23 -9.67
CA GLU A 10 2.83 -10.24 -8.80
C GLU A 10 1.76 -11.17 -9.36
N VAL A 11 1.21 -12.05 -8.51
CA VAL A 11 0.13 -12.97 -8.83
C VAL A 11 -1.12 -12.60 -8.05
N VAL A 12 -2.26 -12.55 -8.74
CA VAL A 12 -3.56 -12.27 -8.12
C VAL A 12 -4.21 -13.57 -7.67
N ILE A 13 -4.45 -13.70 -6.37
CA ILE A 13 -5.31 -14.75 -5.80
C ILE A 13 -6.72 -14.18 -5.66
N SER A 14 -7.62 -14.70 -6.50
CA SER A 14 -9.04 -14.32 -6.56
C SER A 14 -9.99 -15.35 -5.95
N ARG A 15 -9.50 -16.56 -5.66
CA ARG A 15 -10.24 -17.67 -5.06
C ARG A 15 -9.37 -18.36 -4.00
N PRO A 16 -9.96 -19.08 -3.03
CA PRO A 16 -9.20 -19.92 -2.12
C PRO A 16 -8.34 -20.91 -2.91
N ILE A 17 -7.10 -21.11 -2.45
CA ILE A 17 -6.14 -22.06 -3.01
C ILE A 17 -5.67 -23.02 -1.92
N SER A 18 -5.10 -24.15 -2.31
CA SER A 18 -4.57 -25.13 -1.34
C SER A 18 -3.31 -24.60 -0.62
N PRO A 19 -2.98 -25.11 0.58
CA PRO A 19 -1.74 -24.73 1.26
C PRO A 19 -0.48 -24.98 0.43
N GLY A 20 -0.40 -26.09 -0.30
CA GLY A 20 0.74 -26.40 -1.18
C GLY A 20 0.85 -25.39 -2.32
N GLU A 21 -0.26 -25.12 -3.00
CA GLU A 21 -0.30 -24.11 -4.07
C GLU A 21 0.04 -22.70 -3.57
N LEU A 22 -0.34 -22.36 -2.34
CA LEU A 22 0.02 -21.09 -1.71
C LEU A 22 1.53 -20.98 -1.48
N VAL A 23 2.15 -22.03 -0.93
CA VAL A 23 3.60 -22.10 -0.72
C VAL A 23 4.34 -21.98 -2.05
N ASP A 24 3.95 -22.78 -3.05
CA ASP A 24 4.56 -22.75 -4.39
C ASP A 24 4.42 -21.36 -5.03
N THR A 25 3.25 -20.72 -4.90
CA THR A 25 3.03 -19.36 -5.42
C THR A 25 3.88 -18.32 -4.70
N LEU A 26 3.99 -18.39 -3.37
CA LEU A 26 4.80 -17.45 -2.58
C LEU A 26 6.27 -17.50 -2.97
N PHE A 27 6.86 -18.70 -2.98
CA PHE A 27 8.28 -18.87 -3.27
C PHE A 27 8.62 -18.71 -4.76
N SER A 28 7.70 -19.00 -5.68
CA SER A 28 7.93 -18.75 -7.12
C SER A 28 7.82 -17.28 -7.53
N CYS A 29 7.16 -16.43 -6.72
CA CYS A 29 6.98 -15.00 -7.02
C CYS A 29 7.93 -14.09 -6.23
N CYS A 30 8.81 -14.66 -5.41
CA CYS A 30 9.87 -13.95 -4.68
C CYS A 30 11.25 -14.32 -5.25
N PRO A 31 12.25 -13.42 -5.17
CA PRO A 31 13.62 -13.75 -5.52
C PRO A 31 14.13 -14.96 -4.73
N GLN A 32 14.81 -15.89 -5.38
CA GLN A 32 15.32 -17.12 -4.73
C GLN A 32 16.48 -16.83 -3.77
N ASP A 33 17.21 -15.75 -4.01
CA ASP A 33 18.28 -15.21 -3.18
C ASP A 33 17.76 -14.48 -1.93
N GLU A 34 16.46 -14.14 -1.87
CA GLU A 34 15.85 -13.40 -0.77
C GLU A 34 14.61 -14.13 -0.19
N PRO A 35 14.77 -15.33 0.40
CA PRO A 35 13.64 -16.13 0.91
C PRO A 35 12.87 -15.46 2.05
N HIS A 36 13.52 -14.54 2.78
CA HIS A 36 12.89 -13.76 3.86
C HIS A 36 11.71 -12.92 3.37
N ILE A 37 11.67 -12.54 2.08
CA ILE A 37 10.55 -11.80 1.50
C ILE A 37 9.28 -12.66 1.45
N ALA A 38 9.41 -13.94 1.11
CA ALA A 38 8.28 -14.87 1.10
C ALA A 38 7.72 -15.07 2.51
N VAL A 39 8.61 -15.19 3.51
CA VAL A 39 8.22 -15.30 4.93
C VAL A 39 7.49 -14.03 5.39
N MET A 40 8.02 -12.85 5.08
CA MET A 40 7.35 -11.58 5.38
C MET A 40 5.95 -11.50 4.77
N GLN A 41 5.76 -11.97 3.52
CA GLN A 41 4.44 -12.00 2.91
C GLN A 41 3.47 -12.95 3.64
N GLN A 42 3.94 -14.09 4.15
CA GLN A 42 3.13 -14.98 4.99
C GLN A 42 2.69 -14.27 6.28
N GLU A 43 3.61 -13.58 6.95
CA GLU A 43 3.29 -12.80 8.15
C GLU A 43 2.25 -11.71 7.87
N LEU A 44 2.37 -11.02 6.73
CA LEU A 44 1.38 -10.01 6.32
C LEU A 44 0.01 -10.64 6.03
N ILE A 45 -0.05 -11.83 5.42
CA ILE A 45 -1.30 -12.56 5.21
C ILE A 45 -1.95 -12.88 6.56
N ILE A 46 -1.17 -13.41 7.51
CA ILE A 46 -1.65 -13.76 8.85
C ILE A 46 -2.14 -12.51 9.59
N ALA A 47 -1.36 -11.44 9.59
CA ALA A 47 -1.73 -10.17 10.23
C ALA A 47 -3.02 -9.59 9.65
N CYS A 48 -3.16 -9.60 8.31
CA CYS A 48 -4.39 -9.17 7.65
C CYS A 48 -5.57 -10.07 8.02
N SER A 49 -5.38 -11.40 8.01
CA SER A 49 -6.42 -12.36 8.35
C SER A 49 -6.92 -12.17 9.78
N ASP A 50 -6.02 -12.03 10.74
CA ASP A 50 -6.37 -11.81 12.15
C ASP A 50 -7.12 -10.49 12.34
N LEU A 51 -6.65 -9.40 11.70
CA LEU A 51 -7.34 -8.11 11.77
C LEU A 51 -8.72 -8.17 11.13
N MET A 52 -8.86 -8.84 9.98
CA MET A 52 -10.14 -8.95 9.27
C MET A 52 -11.18 -9.72 10.10
N SER A 53 -10.75 -10.73 10.85
CA SER A 53 -11.61 -11.46 11.80
C SER A 53 -12.06 -10.61 12.98
N LYS A 54 -11.24 -9.66 13.46
CA LYS A 54 -11.54 -8.83 14.64
C LYS A 54 -12.22 -7.50 14.31
N THR A 55 -11.88 -6.89 13.19
CA THR A 55 -12.32 -5.54 12.81
C THR A 55 -12.42 -5.46 11.27
N PRO A 56 -13.49 -6.04 10.67
CA PRO A 56 -13.65 -6.05 9.21
C PRO A 56 -13.74 -4.64 8.62
N SER A 57 -14.30 -3.67 9.35
CA SER A 57 -14.40 -2.26 8.92
C SER A 57 -13.04 -1.58 8.70
N ALA A 58 -11.95 -2.14 9.22
CA ALA A 58 -10.59 -1.67 8.91
C ALA A 58 -10.27 -1.79 7.40
N PHE A 59 -10.98 -2.64 6.67
CA PHE A 59 -10.80 -2.87 5.23
C PHE A 59 -11.80 -2.08 4.37
N ASP A 60 -12.63 -1.23 4.96
CA ASP A 60 -13.59 -0.42 4.19
C ASP A 60 -12.86 0.47 3.16
N GLY A 61 -13.31 0.38 1.91
CA GLY A 61 -12.72 1.07 0.76
C GLY A 61 -11.39 0.47 0.27
N VAL A 62 -10.85 -0.57 0.91
CA VAL A 62 -9.67 -1.31 0.42
C VAL A 62 -10.12 -2.30 -0.63
N LEU A 63 -9.74 -2.06 -1.89
CA LEU A 63 -10.22 -2.88 -3.00
C LEU A 63 -9.56 -4.24 -3.02
N THR A 64 -8.23 -4.23 -3.00
CA THR A 64 -7.39 -5.41 -3.12
C THR A 64 -6.18 -5.21 -2.23
N ILE A 65 -5.96 -6.14 -1.29
CA ILE A 65 -4.72 -6.20 -0.53
C ILE A 65 -3.62 -6.63 -1.49
N ARG A 66 -2.63 -5.76 -1.70
CA ARG A 66 -1.41 -6.05 -2.46
C ARG A 66 -0.24 -6.14 -1.50
N LEU A 67 0.32 -7.33 -1.28
CA LEU A 67 1.29 -7.54 -0.20
C LEU A 67 2.57 -6.73 -0.38
N SER A 68 3.09 -6.63 -1.61
CA SER A 68 4.20 -5.73 -1.96
C SER A 68 3.96 -4.30 -1.52
N TRP A 69 2.78 -3.76 -1.80
CA TRP A 69 2.45 -2.38 -1.47
C TRP A 69 2.13 -2.17 0.00
N LEU A 70 1.60 -3.20 0.68
CA LEU A 70 1.42 -3.18 2.12
C LEU A 70 2.78 -3.13 2.84
N ALA A 71 3.76 -3.91 2.40
CA ALA A 71 5.13 -3.85 2.91
C ALA A 71 5.76 -2.46 2.70
N ASP A 72 5.56 -1.87 1.51
CA ASP A 72 6.00 -0.50 1.25
C ASP A 72 5.27 0.52 2.13
N ALA A 73 3.97 0.34 2.39
CA ALA A 73 3.21 1.22 3.26
C ALA A 73 3.70 1.17 4.72
N ILE A 74 4.05 -0.02 5.21
CA ILE A 74 4.69 -0.21 6.52
C ILE A 74 6.03 0.53 6.56
N THR A 75 6.86 0.34 5.53
CA THR A 75 8.16 1.03 5.42
C THR A 75 7.99 2.56 5.40
N LEU A 76 7.01 3.07 4.65
CA LEU A 76 6.66 4.49 4.63
C LEU A 76 6.25 5.00 6.01
N LEU A 77 5.38 4.26 6.71
CA LEU A 77 4.92 4.62 8.05
C LEU A 77 6.06 4.66 9.07
N LEU A 78 6.92 3.64 9.08
CA LEU A 78 8.09 3.60 9.97
C LEU A 78 9.05 4.76 9.71
N ASN A 79 9.27 5.12 8.45
CA ASN A 79 10.08 6.28 8.08
C ASN A 79 9.45 7.59 8.54
N TYR A 80 8.13 7.76 8.42
CA TYR A 80 7.44 8.95 8.93
C TYR A 80 7.57 9.06 10.45
N VAL A 81 7.36 7.97 11.18
CA VAL A 81 7.51 7.95 12.64
C VAL A 81 8.95 8.28 13.06
N ARG A 82 9.97 7.71 12.37
CA ARG A 82 11.37 8.02 12.67
C ARG A 82 11.70 9.50 12.46
N VAL A 83 11.27 10.08 11.34
CA VAL A 83 11.52 11.50 11.03
C VAL A 83 10.84 12.41 12.06
N THR A 84 9.64 12.05 12.52
CA THR A 84 8.94 12.77 13.59
C THR A 84 9.67 12.63 14.94
N GLY A 85 10.13 11.43 15.31
CA GLY A 85 10.82 11.17 16.59
C GLY A 85 12.22 11.76 16.69
N SER A 86 13.06 11.60 15.66
CA SER A 86 14.44 12.11 15.63
C SER A 86 14.53 13.65 15.75
N ARG A 87 13.44 14.37 15.43
CA ARG A 87 13.37 15.83 15.59
C ARG A 87 13.12 16.28 17.03
N ILE A 88 12.57 15.42 17.89
CA ILE A 88 12.41 15.70 19.32
C ILE A 88 13.76 15.52 20.03
N ASP A 89 14.53 14.49 19.65
CA ASP A 89 15.82 14.17 20.27
C ASP A 89 16.94 15.16 19.89
N ASN A 90 16.85 15.81 18.72
CA ASN A 90 17.83 16.82 18.28
C ASN A 90 17.77 18.14 19.07
N ALA A 91 16.81 18.32 19.98
CA ALA A 91 16.82 19.40 20.96
C ALA A 91 17.57 19.04 22.26
N SER A 92 17.89 17.75 22.47
CA SER A 92 18.52 17.30 23.71
C SER A 92 19.26 15.97 23.55
N SER A 93 20.40 15.91 22.85
CA SER A 93 21.46 14.96 23.20
C SER A 93 22.78 15.23 22.46
N LEU A 94 23.69 15.93 23.13
CA LEU A 94 25.11 15.67 23.02
C LEU A 94 25.40 14.45 23.91
N THR A 95 25.70 13.28 23.33
CA THR A 95 26.34 12.19 24.09
C THR A 95 27.43 11.49 23.27
N PRO A 96 28.48 10.97 23.93
CA PRO A 96 29.75 10.63 23.32
C PRO A 96 29.82 9.17 22.85
N ALA A 97 30.79 8.88 21.98
CA ALA A 97 31.09 7.54 21.47
C ALA A 97 31.41 6.55 22.60
N THR A 98 30.82 5.35 22.54
CA THR A 98 31.17 4.22 23.41
C THR A 98 32.10 3.24 22.66
N PRO A 99 33.15 2.69 23.29
CA PRO A 99 34.13 1.82 22.62
C PRO A 99 33.60 0.39 22.43
N GLY A 100 34.00 -0.25 21.33
CA GLY A 100 33.54 -1.56 20.90
C GLY A 100 34.12 -2.74 21.70
N THR A 101 33.31 -3.79 21.81
CA THR A 101 33.75 -5.17 22.10
C THR A 101 32.74 -6.14 21.47
N THR A 102 32.85 -6.29 20.17
CA THR A 102 32.59 -7.47 19.32
C THR A 102 32.95 -6.98 17.92
N GLY A 103 33.81 -7.68 17.19
CA GLY A 103 34.35 -7.25 15.89
C GLY A 103 33.33 -7.24 14.74
N ILE A 104 32.06 -6.92 15.01
CA ILE A 104 30.99 -6.77 14.04
C ILE A 104 30.73 -5.26 13.91
N PRO A 105 30.86 -4.65 12.71
CA PRO A 105 30.52 -3.25 12.53
C PRO A 105 29.06 -3.03 12.93
N ALA A 106 28.83 -2.26 13.99
CA ALA A 106 27.51 -1.77 14.38
C ALA A 106 27.07 -0.62 13.46
N GLU A 107 26.97 -0.89 12.15
CA GLU A 107 26.07 -0.13 11.31
C GLU A 107 24.69 -0.80 11.41
N PHE A 108 23.94 -0.48 12.47
CA PHE A 108 22.50 -0.77 12.51
C PHE A 108 21.82 0.05 11.41
N LYS A 109 21.84 -0.51 10.19
CA LYS A 109 21.17 -0.01 8.99
C LYS A 109 19.68 0.20 9.29
N LYS A 110 19.14 1.34 8.82
CA LYS A 110 17.72 1.76 8.80
C LYS A 110 16.77 0.61 9.15
N SER A 111 16.02 0.68 10.27
CA SER A 111 15.05 -0.35 10.68
C SER A 111 14.28 -0.86 9.47
N CYS A 112 14.68 -2.05 9.04
CA CYS A 112 14.14 -2.69 7.86
C CYS A 112 12.86 -3.37 8.30
N ILE A 113 11.87 -3.44 7.42
CA ILE A 113 10.61 -4.13 7.73
C ILE A 113 10.85 -5.60 8.17
N TYR A 114 11.92 -6.22 7.67
CA TYR A 114 12.29 -7.61 7.95
C TYR A 114 12.91 -7.82 9.35
N ASP A 115 13.29 -6.75 10.05
CA ASP A 115 13.84 -6.83 11.42
C ASP A 115 12.74 -6.76 12.49
N LEU A 116 11.48 -6.56 12.09
CA LEU A 116 10.35 -6.46 13.01
C LEU A 116 9.95 -7.85 13.53
N SER A 117 9.59 -7.93 14.81
CA SER A 117 8.98 -9.16 15.33
C SER A 117 7.57 -9.34 14.76
N PRO A 118 7.06 -10.59 14.67
CA PRO A 118 5.73 -10.87 14.13
C PRO A 118 4.60 -10.11 14.84
N THR A 119 4.75 -9.90 16.16
CA THR A 119 3.81 -9.08 16.96
C THR A 119 3.83 -7.63 16.50
N VAL A 120 5.01 -7.06 16.29
CA VAL A 120 5.15 -5.67 15.82
C VAL A 120 4.60 -5.52 14.40
N VAL A 121 4.86 -6.48 13.50
CA VAL A 121 4.28 -6.48 12.15
C VAL A 121 2.76 -6.39 12.22
N LYS A 122 2.13 -7.21 13.08
CA LYS A 122 0.68 -7.21 13.30
C LYS A 122 0.16 -5.89 13.83
N ASP A 123 0.87 -5.28 14.79
CA ASP A 123 0.49 -4.00 15.37
C ASP A 123 0.61 -2.87 14.33
N VAL A 124 1.66 -2.86 13.52
CA VAL A 124 1.83 -1.86 12.45
C VAL A 124 0.77 -2.03 11.36
N VAL A 125 0.49 -3.27 10.92
CA VAL A 125 -0.63 -3.54 9.99
C VAL A 125 -1.94 -3.04 10.58
N THR A 126 -2.20 -3.30 11.86
CA THR A 126 -3.41 -2.83 12.55
C THR A 126 -3.48 -1.32 12.55
N ALA A 127 -2.41 -0.61 12.94
CA ALA A 127 -2.37 0.85 12.96
C ALA A 127 -2.60 1.44 11.55
N LEU A 128 -1.95 0.86 10.55
CA LEU A 128 -1.99 1.31 9.16
C LEU A 128 -3.37 1.09 8.52
N MET A 129 -4.01 -0.04 8.80
CA MET A 129 -5.32 -0.38 8.25
C MET A 129 -6.46 0.34 8.97
N THR A 130 -6.38 0.49 10.29
CA THR A 130 -7.40 1.20 11.08
C THR A 130 -7.23 2.72 11.02
N ARG A 131 -6.09 3.21 10.52
CA ARG A 131 -5.68 4.63 10.56
C ARG A 131 -5.58 5.17 11.98
N LYS A 132 -5.46 4.27 12.97
CA LYS A 132 -5.18 4.67 14.36
C LYS A 132 -3.89 5.46 14.34
N ASN A 133 -3.93 6.65 14.95
CA ASN A 133 -2.76 7.52 15.13
C ASN A 133 -2.19 8.16 13.85
N TRP A 134 -2.88 8.13 12.70
CA TRP A 134 -2.44 8.89 11.53
C TRP A 134 -2.42 10.40 11.77
N HIS A 135 -3.22 10.91 12.70
CA HIS A 135 -3.17 12.30 13.15
C HIS A 135 -1.82 12.64 13.81
N LEU A 136 -1.10 11.67 14.40
CA LEU A 136 0.22 11.91 14.99
C LEU A 136 1.31 12.11 13.93
N LEU A 137 1.05 11.73 12.67
CA LEU A 137 1.92 12.07 11.54
C LEU A 137 1.92 13.58 11.25
N SER A 138 0.96 14.34 11.81
CA SER A 138 0.79 15.79 11.60
C SER A 138 1.55 16.68 12.55
N VAL A 139 1.90 16.19 13.73
CA VAL A 139 2.33 17.05 14.84
C VAL A 139 3.84 17.22 14.79
N SER A 140 4.35 18.01 13.83
CA SER A 140 5.71 18.56 13.89
C SER A 140 6.04 19.52 12.74
N SER A 141 5.52 20.75 12.80
CA SER A 141 6.33 21.93 12.40
C SER A 141 5.73 23.23 12.96
N PRO A 142 6.47 24.01 13.78
CA PRO A 142 6.08 25.37 14.16
C PRO A 142 6.76 26.46 13.30
N ILE A 143 7.62 26.12 12.33
CA ILE A 143 8.52 27.09 11.69
C ILE A 143 8.58 26.77 10.20
N PHE A 144 7.72 27.45 9.43
CA PHE A 144 7.62 27.43 7.96
C PHE A 144 7.30 26.04 7.34
N ASP A 145 6.23 25.97 6.53
CA ASP A 145 5.78 24.79 5.77
C ASP A 145 5.33 23.55 6.58
N ALA A 146 4.45 23.79 7.56
CA ALA A 146 3.80 22.79 8.41
C ALA A 146 2.56 22.12 7.80
N GLU A 147 1.92 22.75 6.81
CA GLU A 147 0.54 22.40 6.45
C GLU A 147 0.42 21.31 5.38
N LEU A 148 1.50 21.00 4.65
CA LEU A 148 1.42 20.15 3.44
C LEU A 148 1.92 18.71 3.62
N ARG A 149 2.51 18.35 4.76
CA ARG A 149 3.10 17.00 4.94
C ARG A 149 2.04 15.93 5.23
N THR A 150 0.95 16.25 5.92
CA THR A 150 -0.10 15.27 6.25
C THR A 150 -0.91 14.82 5.05
N PRO A 151 -1.34 15.70 4.12
CA PRO A 151 -2.18 15.25 3.03
C PRO A 151 -1.36 14.40 2.06
N LEU A 152 -0.09 14.73 1.83
CA LEU A 152 0.79 13.93 0.98
C LEU A 152 1.10 12.56 1.60
N GLN A 153 1.49 12.49 2.87
CA GLN A 153 1.76 11.22 3.57
C GLN A 153 0.52 10.33 3.59
N THR A 154 -0.64 10.90 3.95
CA THR A 154 -1.94 10.22 3.95
C THR A 154 -2.30 9.71 2.56
N ARG A 155 -2.10 10.51 1.51
CA ARG A 155 -2.33 10.09 0.11
C ARG A 155 -1.38 8.96 -0.30
N ARG A 156 -0.10 9.02 0.08
CA ARG A 156 0.88 7.95 -0.19
C ARG A 156 0.48 6.64 0.48
N LEU A 157 0.11 6.68 1.76
CA LEU A 157 -0.34 5.50 2.51
C LEU A 157 -1.64 4.94 1.95
N ASN A 158 -2.66 5.78 1.68
CA ASN A 158 -3.91 5.33 1.06
C ASN A 158 -3.69 4.76 -0.35
N GLY A 159 -2.80 5.37 -1.13
CA GLY A 159 -2.41 4.90 -2.45
C GLY A 159 -1.75 3.52 -2.40
N ALA A 160 -0.78 3.34 -1.50
CA ALA A 160 -0.13 2.04 -1.27
C ALA A 160 -1.14 0.97 -0.79
N LEU A 161 -2.08 1.36 0.07
CA LEU A 161 -3.16 0.48 0.51
C LEU A 161 -4.23 0.18 -0.55
N ASN A 162 -4.17 0.82 -1.71
CA ASN A 162 -5.25 0.78 -2.70
C ASN A 162 -6.62 1.08 -2.08
N ARG A 163 -6.64 2.05 -1.15
CA ARG A 163 -7.82 2.47 -0.40
C ARG A 163 -8.47 3.67 -1.08
N MET A 164 -9.76 3.55 -1.37
CA MET A 164 -10.55 4.58 -2.00
C MET A 164 -11.40 5.37 -0.99
N PRO A 165 -11.75 6.64 -1.28
CA PRO A 165 -12.72 7.38 -0.51
C PRO A 165 -14.07 6.66 -0.42
N VAL A 166 -14.82 6.92 0.64
CA VAL A 166 -16.21 6.45 0.78
C VAL A 166 -17.04 6.98 -0.40
N ASN A 167 -17.91 6.13 -0.94
CA ASN A 167 -18.76 6.40 -2.10
C ASN A 167 -17.98 6.75 -3.37
N PHE A 168 -16.70 6.38 -3.48
CA PHE A 168 -15.91 6.61 -4.70
C PHE A 168 -16.61 6.04 -5.94
N TYR A 169 -17.09 4.80 -5.86
CA TYR A 169 -17.79 4.16 -6.96
C TYR A 169 -19.13 4.82 -7.30
N ASP A 170 -19.93 5.21 -6.30
CA ASP A 170 -21.20 5.89 -6.54
C ASP A 170 -20.97 7.26 -7.21
N ARG A 171 -19.89 7.95 -6.85
CA ARG A 171 -19.48 9.20 -7.50
C ARG A 171 -19.02 8.97 -8.93
N VAL A 172 -18.18 7.96 -9.17
CA VAL A 172 -17.74 7.59 -10.54
C VAL A 172 -18.95 7.19 -11.39
N TRP A 173 -19.89 6.42 -10.84
CA TRP A 173 -21.14 6.06 -11.49
C TRP A 173 -21.98 7.30 -11.86
N THR A 174 -22.11 8.25 -10.94
CA THR A 174 -22.84 9.50 -11.16
C THR A 174 -22.23 10.30 -12.31
N ILE A 175 -20.90 10.36 -12.39
CA ILE A 175 -20.20 11.04 -13.49
C ILE A 175 -20.44 10.29 -14.80
N LEU A 176 -20.20 8.97 -14.83
CA LEU A 176 -20.39 8.14 -16.03
C LEU A 176 -21.82 8.19 -16.55
N SER A 177 -22.82 8.25 -15.67
CA SER A 177 -24.24 8.35 -16.05
C SER A 177 -24.55 9.68 -16.76
N ARG A 178 -23.81 10.74 -16.43
CA ARG A 178 -23.99 12.10 -16.98
C ARG A 178 -23.12 12.37 -18.21
N SER A 179 -22.06 11.59 -18.41
CA SER A 179 -21.15 11.71 -19.56
C SER A 179 -21.71 10.98 -20.79
N LYS A 180 -22.44 11.70 -21.66
CA LYS A 180 -23.11 11.14 -22.85
C LYS A 180 -22.18 10.37 -23.79
N ASP A 181 -20.94 10.82 -23.93
CA ASP A 181 -19.94 10.21 -24.81
C ASP A 181 -18.97 9.28 -24.05
N GLY A 182 -19.23 8.99 -22.77
CA GLY A 182 -18.28 8.30 -21.90
C GLY A 182 -17.12 9.19 -21.44
N ILE A 183 -16.07 8.58 -20.88
CA ILE A 183 -14.88 9.23 -20.32
C ILE A 183 -13.65 8.42 -20.72
N VAL A 184 -12.55 9.07 -21.09
CA VAL A 184 -11.27 8.39 -21.32
C VAL A 184 -10.36 8.58 -20.11
N ILE A 185 -9.88 7.50 -19.51
CA ILE A 185 -8.90 7.51 -18.41
C ILE A 185 -7.68 6.69 -18.83
N ALA A 186 -6.49 7.29 -18.84
CA ALA A 186 -5.24 6.61 -19.19
C ALA A 186 -5.32 5.81 -20.52
N SER A 187 -5.88 6.45 -21.56
CA SER A 187 -6.16 5.85 -22.88
C SER A 187 -7.18 4.70 -22.89
N GLN A 188 -7.85 4.43 -21.77
CA GLN A 188 -8.97 3.49 -21.69
C GLN A 188 -10.29 4.23 -21.76
N PHE A 189 -11.13 3.86 -22.71
CA PHE A 189 -12.47 4.39 -22.86
C PHE A 189 -13.43 3.73 -21.85
N LEU A 190 -14.10 4.55 -21.05
CA LEU A 190 -15.19 4.19 -20.16
C LEU A 190 -16.51 4.67 -20.78
N PRO A 191 -17.37 3.76 -21.30
CA PRO A 191 -18.63 4.17 -21.92
C PRO A 191 -19.62 4.73 -20.90
N GLN A 192 -20.63 5.47 -21.38
CA GLN A 192 -21.82 5.81 -20.60
C GLN A 192 -22.57 4.53 -20.20
N MET A 193 -22.47 4.11 -18.94
CA MET A 193 -22.97 2.79 -18.49
C MET A 193 -24.49 2.72 -18.20
N ALA A 194 -25.27 3.72 -18.62
CA ALA A 194 -26.74 3.67 -18.47
C ALA A 194 -27.44 2.73 -19.47
N LYS A 195 -26.76 2.28 -20.55
CA LYS A 195 -27.42 1.58 -21.67
C LYS A 195 -27.40 0.04 -21.60
N TYR A 196 -26.55 -0.56 -20.76
CA TYR A 196 -26.32 -2.02 -20.78
C TYR A 196 -26.99 -2.81 -19.64
N LEU A 197 -27.67 -2.15 -18.70
CA LEU A 197 -28.35 -2.81 -17.56
C LEU A 197 -29.87 -2.93 -17.70
N VAL A 198 -30.47 -2.42 -18.77
CA VAL A 198 -31.93 -2.49 -18.97
C VAL A 198 -32.38 -3.79 -19.67
N THR A 199 -31.46 -4.62 -20.16
CA THR A 199 -31.82 -5.85 -20.93
C THR A 199 -31.53 -7.17 -20.23
N SER A 200 -31.15 -7.19 -18.95
CA SER A 200 -31.03 -8.43 -18.19
C SER A 200 -31.60 -8.26 -16.78
N ASN A 201 -32.68 -9.00 -16.50
CA ASN A 201 -33.46 -9.02 -15.27
C ASN A 201 -32.63 -9.35 -14.00
N LEU A 202 -31.78 -8.44 -13.55
CA LEU A 202 -31.10 -8.48 -12.25
C LEU A 202 -31.20 -7.09 -11.62
N GLU A 203 -32.39 -6.77 -11.10
CA GLU A 203 -32.78 -5.48 -10.52
C GLU A 203 -32.05 -5.08 -9.21
N ASN A 204 -30.84 -5.59 -8.94
CA ASN A 204 -30.08 -5.15 -7.75
C ASN A 204 -28.55 -5.14 -7.90
N ASP A 205 -27.99 -5.33 -9.11
CA ASP A 205 -26.54 -5.58 -9.25
C ASP A 205 -25.73 -4.48 -9.99
N GLY A 206 -26.36 -3.35 -10.35
CA GLY A 206 -25.70 -2.27 -11.11
C GLY A 206 -24.47 -1.67 -10.42
N ASN A 207 -24.47 -1.64 -9.08
CA ASN A 207 -23.31 -1.14 -8.32
C ASN A 207 -22.15 -2.17 -8.31
N ARG A 208 -22.45 -3.47 -8.37
CA ARG A 208 -21.43 -4.52 -8.47
C ARG A 208 -20.78 -4.54 -9.85
N THR A 209 -21.56 -4.39 -10.92
CA THR A 209 -21.02 -4.31 -12.30
C THR A 209 -20.16 -3.08 -12.49
N THR A 210 -20.58 -1.93 -11.95
CA THR A 210 -19.77 -0.69 -11.96
C THR A 210 -18.49 -0.85 -11.17
N ALA A 211 -18.58 -1.40 -9.96
CA ALA A 211 -17.41 -1.69 -9.16
C ALA A 211 -16.46 -2.65 -9.90
N GLN A 212 -16.96 -3.66 -10.63
CA GLN A 212 -16.13 -4.57 -11.43
C GLN A 212 -15.47 -3.88 -12.63
N VAL A 213 -16.21 -3.08 -13.41
CA VAL A 213 -15.68 -2.35 -14.58
C VAL A 213 -14.68 -1.28 -14.15
N VAL A 214 -15.05 -0.46 -13.17
CA VAL A 214 -14.16 0.56 -12.60
C VAL A 214 -12.97 -0.11 -11.93
N ARG A 215 -13.13 -1.22 -11.19
CA ARG A 215 -11.99 -1.95 -10.62
C ARG A 215 -11.10 -2.55 -11.70
N ARG A 216 -11.62 -3.03 -12.82
CA ARG A 216 -10.81 -3.52 -13.94
C ARG A 216 -10.02 -2.38 -14.57
N VAL A 217 -10.66 -1.24 -14.85
CA VAL A 217 -10.04 -0.08 -15.48
C VAL A 217 -9.07 0.63 -14.53
N VAL A 218 -9.45 0.83 -13.28
CA VAL A 218 -8.60 1.38 -12.22
C VAL A 218 -7.47 0.40 -11.88
N SER A 219 -7.68 -0.91 -11.84
CA SER A 219 -6.59 -1.87 -11.60
C SER A 219 -5.62 -1.91 -12.78
N SER A 220 -6.11 -1.91 -14.03
CA SER A 220 -5.25 -1.84 -15.22
C SER A 220 -4.49 -0.52 -15.30
N SER A 221 -5.15 0.60 -14.97
CA SER A 221 -4.53 1.93 -14.92
C SER A 221 -3.59 2.09 -13.74
N LEU A 222 -3.92 1.56 -12.56
CA LEU A 222 -3.02 1.56 -11.40
C LEU A 222 -1.84 0.63 -11.63
N SER A 223 -1.97 -0.47 -12.34
CA SER A 223 -0.82 -1.29 -12.75
C SER A 223 0.11 -0.50 -13.69
N SER A 224 -0.44 0.24 -14.65
CA SER A 224 0.38 1.05 -15.58
C SER A 224 0.96 2.33 -14.94
N LEU A 225 0.21 3.00 -14.04
CA LEU A 225 0.69 4.12 -13.23
C LEU A 225 1.65 3.67 -12.11
N SER A 226 1.48 2.47 -11.56
CA SER A 226 2.40 1.82 -10.62
C SER A 226 3.75 1.54 -11.28
N LEU A 227 3.74 1.06 -12.52
CA LEU A 227 4.95 0.90 -13.34
C LEU A 227 5.61 2.25 -13.58
N LYS A 228 4.85 3.28 -13.99
CA LYS A 228 5.39 4.62 -14.22
C LYS A 228 5.98 5.24 -12.96
N ASN A 229 5.27 5.22 -11.82
CA ASN A 229 5.74 5.77 -10.55
C ASN A 229 6.90 4.96 -9.94
N ALA A 230 6.97 3.65 -10.17
CA ALA A 230 8.11 2.82 -9.76
C ALA A 230 9.37 3.12 -10.61
N VAL A 231 9.20 3.39 -11.91
CA VAL A 231 10.28 3.87 -12.79
C VAL A 231 10.75 5.26 -12.34
N THR A 232 9.85 6.19 -12.03
CA THR A 232 10.24 7.52 -11.53
C THR A 232 10.97 7.45 -10.18
N PHE A 233 10.58 6.53 -9.29
CA PHE A 233 11.28 6.29 -8.02
C PHE A 233 12.64 5.58 -8.17
N ALA A 234 12.83 4.80 -9.23
CA ALA A 234 14.10 4.15 -9.54
C ALA A 234 15.09 5.14 -10.19
N GLU A 235 14.60 6.00 -11.08
CA GLU A 235 15.40 7.07 -11.72
C GLU A 235 15.92 8.08 -10.68
N ASP A 236 15.10 8.43 -9.68
CA ASP A 236 15.47 9.34 -8.59
C ASP A 236 16.52 8.75 -7.62
N ARG A 237 16.72 7.42 -7.64
CA ARG A 237 17.83 6.74 -6.90
C ARG A 237 19.11 6.65 -7.71
N SER A 238 19.06 6.71 -9.03
CA SER A 238 20.25 6.70 -9.91
C SER A 238 20.87 8.09 -10.13
N SER A 239 20.24 9.16 -9.65
CA SER A 239 20.71 10.54 -9.78
C SER A 239 21.32 11.10 -8.49
N LEU A 240 22.23 10.36 -7.85
CA LEU A 240 23.18 10.94 -6.91
C LEU A 240 24.42 11.38 -7.69
N PRO A 241 24.85 12.65 -7.64
CA PRO A 241 26.08 13.06 -8.29
C PRO A 241 27.25 12.43 -7.55
N GLU A 242 28.10 11.69 -8.29
CA GLU A 242 29.45 11.39 -7.83
C GLU A 242 30.17 12.70 -7.51
N LYS A 243 30.60 12.84 -6.26
CA LYS A 243 31.60 13.79 -5.83
C LYS A 243 32.57 13.08 -4.89
#